data_AF-A0A2E8A632-F1
#
_entry.id   AF-A0A2E8A632-F1
#
_cell.length_a   1.000
_cell.length_b   1.000
_cell.length_c   1.000
_cell.angle_alpha   90.00
_cell.angle_beta   90.00
_cell.angle_gamma   90.00
#
_symmetry.space_group_name_H-M   'P 1'
#
loop_
_entity.id
_entity.type
_entity.pdbx_description
1 polymer ?
#
loop_
_entity_poly.entity_id
_entity_poly.type
_entity_poly.pdbx_seq_one_letter_code
_entity_poly.pdbx_strand_id
1 'polypeptide(L)'
;MVLLPDYPQRVINEHRVRVEKFALLGLLILVFGGGWWLWPAVQGEAELITRSGPVAALFLSAIFLSDLIDYGPVERTRIGTASNIAWPGILAMAGLDLSSQDDMVASAILLFVAIVLRSSAATTFDYSISARRFRGLTGIAGIAIAIAVMAASDAPSTLWAVVIIASLASIYPDLSSRDEAHDERKQFAQTLEDAENRMMHLRTENSGLEKAAS
;
A
#
# COMPACT_ATOMS: atom_id res chain seq x y z
N MET A 1 -24.14 13.63 33.48
CA MET A 1 -24.49 13.58 32.05
C MET A 1 -25.03 12.20 31.75
N VAL A 2 -26.34 12.07 31.50
CA VAL A 2 -26.97 10.79 31.15
C VAL A 2 -26.80 10.63 29.64
N LEU A 3 -25.84 9.80 29.21
CA LEU A 3 -25.74 9.35 27.83
C LEU A 3 -26.93 8.42 27.56
N LEU A 4 -27.86 8.86 26.71
CA LEU A 4 -28.88 7.97 26.17
C LEU A 4 -28.17 6.82 25.44
N PRO A 5 -28.51 5.55 25.71
CA PRO A 5 -27.78 4.38 25.23
C PRO A 5 -27.63 4.34 23.68
N ASP A 6 -28.52 5.00 22.95
CA ASP A 6 -28.55 5.00 21.48
C ASP A 6 -27.91 6.25 20.82
N TYR A 7 -27.50 7.24 21.60
CA TYR A 7 -26.92 8.49 21.08
C TYR A 7 -25.62 8.27 20.26
N PRO A 8 -24.67 7.42 20.70
CA PRO A 8 -23.43 7.19 19.93
C PRO A 8 -23.69 6.55 18.57
N GLN A 9 -24.61 5.58 18.51
CA GLN A 9 -24.94 4.86 17.27
C GLN A 9 -25.62 5.76 16.25
N ARG A 10 -26.50 6.66 16.71
CA ARG A 10 -27.18 7.60 15.82
C ARG A 10 -26.21 8.57 15.14
N VAL A 11 -25.24 9.11 15.89
CA VAL A 11 -24.22 10.02 15.34
C VAL A 11 -23.35 9.29 14.32
N ILE A 12 -22.91 8.06 14.61
CA ILE A 12 -22.13 7.24 13.67
C ILE A 12 -22.91 6.99 12.37
N ASN A 13 -24.20 6.67 12.46
CA ASN A 13 -25.04 6.44 11.28
C ASN A 13 -25.21 7.71 10.43
N GLU A 14 -25.41 8.88 11.06
CA GLU A 14 -25.52 10.16 10.33
C GLU A 14 -24.21 10.54 9.62
N HIS A 15 -23.05 10.21 10.20
CA HIS A 15 -21.76 10.36 9.53
C HIS A 15 -21.62 9.38 8.35
N ARG A 16 -21.96 8.10 8.55
CA ARG A 16 -21.89 7.08 7.50
C ARG A 16 -22.73 7.46 6.28
N VAL A 17 -23.97 7.90 6.49
CA VAL A 17 -24.87 8.31 5.39
C VAL A 17 -24.31 9.51 4.61
N ARG A 18 -23.64 10.47 5.29
CA ARG A 18 -23.00 11.59 4.59
C ARG A 18 -21.83 11.13 3.72
N VAL A 19 -20.95 10.27 4.26
CA VAL A 19 -19.82 9.70 3.52
C VAL A 19 -20.31 8.89 2.32
N GLU A 20 -21.34 8.07 2.52
CA GLU A 20 -21.94 7.24 1.47
C GLU A 20 -22.50 8.09 0.31
N LYS A 21 -23.17 9.21 0.61
CA LYS A 21 -23.63 10.15 -0.43
C LYS A 21 -22.48 10.76 -1.24
N PHE A 22 -21.41 11.18 -0.58
CA PHE A 22 -20.22 11.72 -1.28
C PHE A 22 -19.55 10.65 -2.14
N ALA A 23 -19.50 9.41 -1.65
CA ALA A 23 -18.92 8.31 -2.42
C ALA A 23 -19.77 7.93 -3.63
N LEU A 24 -21.10 7.86 -3.50
CA LEU A 24 -22.00 7.67 -4.64
C LEU A 24 -21.83 8.74 -5.71
N LEU A 25 -21.68 10.01 -5.29
CA LEU A 25 -21.41 11.12 -6.19
C LEU A 25 -20.05 10.93 -6.89
N GLY A 26 -19.01 10.56 -6.14
CA GLY A 26 -17.68 10.27 -6.69
C GLY A 26 -17.68 9.11 -7.69
N LEU A 27 -18.37 8.01 -7.38
CA LEU A 27 -18.57 6.87 -8.29
C LEU A 27 -19.23 7.32 -9.59
N LEU A 28 -20.28 8.13 -9.49
CA LEU A 28 -21.00 8.65 -10.64
C LEU A 28 -20.07 9.52 -11.52
N ILE A 29 -19.28 10.41 -10.92
CA ILE A 29 -18.28 11.22 -11.64
C ILE A 29 -17.26 10.33 -12.35
N LEU A 30 -16.72 9.30 -11.69
CA LEU A 30 -15.71 8.41 -12.28
C LEU A 30 -16.27 7.63 -13.48
N VAL A 31 -17.50 7.11 -13.35
CA VAL A 31 -18.16 6.37 -14.44
C VAL A 31 -18.48 7.30 -15.62
N PHE A 32 -19.03 8.48 -15.35
CA PHE A 32 -19.30 9.46 -16.41
C PHE A 32 -18.02 9.95 -17.08
N GLY A 33 -16.96 10.22 -16.31
CA GLY A 33 -15.65 10.63 -16.84
C GLY A 33 -15.02 9.55 -17.72
N GLY A 34 -15.10 8.29 -17.30
CA GLY A 34 -14.63 7.15 -18.11
C GLY A 34 -15.42 6.98 -19.41
N GLY A 35 -16.75 7.11 -19.35
CA GLY A 35 -17.61 7.09 -20.53
C GLY A 35 -17.31 8.23 -21.49
N TRP A 36 -17.11 9.44 -20.96
CA TRP A 36 -16.72 10.62 -21.73
C TRP A 36 -15.38 10.43 -22.43
N TRP A 37 -14.39 9.85 -21.74
CA TRP A 37 -13.06 9.60 -22.29
C TRP A 37 -13.06 8.55 -23.42
N LEU A 38 -13.90 7.52 -23.31
CA LEU A 38 -14.06 6.48 -24.33
C LEU A 38 -14.87 6.92 -25.54
N TRP A 39 -15.64 8.01 -25.43
CA TRP A 39 -16.60 8.42 -26.46
C TRP A 39 -16.00 8.52 -27.88
N PRO A 40 -14.81 9.13 -28.10
CA PRO A 40 -14.21 9.19 -29.43
C PRO A 40 -13.78 7.82 -29.98
N ALA A 41 -13.41 6.87 -29.12
CA ALA A 41 -13.05 5.53 -29.55
C ALA A 41 -14.27 4.73 -30.03
N VAL A 42 -15.44 4.96 -29.43
CA VAL A 42 -16.72 4.36 -29.87
C VAL A 42 -17.12 4.89 -31.24
N GLN A 43 -16.79 6.14 -31.55
CA GLN A 43 -17.03 6.75 -32.86
C GLN A 43 -16.02 6.30 -33.94
N GLY A 44 -15.00 5.51 -33.57
CA GLY A 44 -13.95 5.07 -34.48
C GLY A 44 -12.89 6.14 -34.77
N GLU A 45 -12.90 7.26 -34.05
CA GLU A 45 -11.95 8.37 -34.24
C GLU A 45 -10.60 8.12 -33.54
N ALA A 46 -10.53 7.14 -32.64
CA ALA A 46 -9.33 6.82 -31.88
C ALA A 46 -9.21 5.32 -31.62
N GLU A 47 -7.97 4.83 -31.49
CA GLU A 47 -7.70 3.45 -31.11
C GLU A 47 -8.20 3.15 -29.70
N LEU A 48 -8.99 2.08 -29.58
CA LEU A 48 -9.61 1.65 -28.32
C LEU A 48 -8.56 1.21 -27.29
N ILE A 49 -7.48 0.56 -27.74
CA ILE A 49 -6.47 -0.03 -26.85
C ILE A 49 -5.73 1.04 -26.05
N THR A 50 -5.30 2.11 -26.70
CA THR A 50 -4.52 3.20 -26.09
C THR A 50 -5.38 4.02 -25.12
N ARG A 51 -6.67 4.19 -25.41
CA ARG A 51 -7.61 4.90 -24.52
C ARG A 51 -8.15 4.06 -23.36
N SER A 52 -8.03 2.73 -23.42
CA SER A 52 -8.57 1.83 -22.39
C SER A 52 -7.82 1.90 -21.06
N GLY A 53 -6.51 2.21 -21.08
CA GLY A 53 -5.67 2.27 -19.88
C GLY A 53 -6.16 3.27 -18.83
N PRO A 54 -6.31 4.56 -19.16
CA PRO A 54 -6.85 5.57 -18.24
C PRO A 54 -8.25 5.21 -17.71
N VAL A 55 -9.08 4.57 -18.53
CA VAL A 55 -10.44 4.19 -18.14
C VAL A 55 -10.41 3.03 -17.15
N ALA A 56 -9.55 2.04 -17.37
CA ALA A 56 -9.32 0.98 -16.39
C ALA A 56 -8.84 1.54 -15.05
N ALA A 57 -7.97 2.56 -15.07
CA ALA A 57 -7.55 3.26 -13.86
C ALA A 57 -8.72 3.95 -13.15
N LEU A 58 -9.62 4.65 -13.87
CA LEU A 58 -10.83 5.27 -13.30
C LEU A 58 -11.76 4.25 -12.64
N PHE A 59 -11.97 3.09 -13.28
CA PHE A 59 -12.79 2.02 -12.70
C PHE A 59 -12.13 1.40 -11.46
N LEU A 60 -10.82 1.20 -11.46
CA LEU A 60 -10.10 0.74 -10.27
C LEU A 60 -10.21 1.76 -9.13
N SER A 61 -10.09 3.06 -9.42
CA SER A 61 -10.32 4.11 -8.42
C SER A 61 -11.74 4.09 -7.87
N ALA A 62 -12.74 3.76 -8.69
CA ALA A 62 -14.13 3.62 -8.24
C ALA A 62 -14.30 2.45 -7.25
N ILE A 63 -13.63 1.32 -7.50
CA ILE A 63 -13.63 0.18 -6.57
C ILE A 63 -12.98 0.59 -5.23
N PHE A 64 -11.82 1.24 -5.26
CA PHE A 64 -11.14 1.70 -4.03
C PHE A 64 -11.91 2.80 -3.29
N LEU A 65 -12.73 3.59 -3.98
CA LEU A 65 -13.60 4.56 -3.33
C LEU A 65 -14.61 3.87 -2.41
N SER A 66 -15.06 2.65 -2.76
CA SER A 66 -15.96 1.87 -1.92
C SER A 66 -15.25 1.36 -0.66
N ASP A 67 -14.02 0.86 -0.81
CA ASP A 67 -13.17 0.46 0.32
C ASP A 67 -12.89 1.64 1.27
N LEU A 68 -12.86 2.87 0.74
CA LEU A 68 -12.65 4.10 1.54
C LEU A 68 -13.87 4.47 2.40
N ILE A 69 -15.08 3.99 2.08
CA ILE A 69 -16.31 4.26 2.85
C ILE A 69 -16.33 3.44 4.14
N ASP A 70 -16.06 2.14 4.04
CA ASP A 70 -16.13 1.22 5.18
C ASP A 70 -14.85 1.28 6.02
N TYR A 71 -13.69 1.59 5.40
CA TYR A 71 -12.38 1.86 6.01
C TYR A 71 -12.05 1.02 7.25
N GLY A 72 -12.32 -0.28 7.19
CA GLY A 72 -11.97 -1.25 8.22
C GLY A 72 -10.50 -1.68 8.15
N PRO A 73 -10.07 -2.63 8.99
CA PRO A 73 -8.69 -3.12 8.99
C PRO A 73 -8.25 -3.74 7.65
N VAL A 74 -9.16 -4.44 6.96
CA VAL A 74 -8.88 -5.12 5.70
C VAL A 74 -8.87 -4.12 4.55
N GLU A 75 -9.88 -3.25 4.49
CA GLU A 75 -10.05 -2.22 3.47
C GLU A 75 -8.90 -1.21 3.53
N ARG A 76 -8.50 -0.79 4.74
CA ARG A 76 -7.33 0.06 4.95
C ARG A 76 -6.07 -0.58 4.39
N THR A 77 -5.86 -1.87 4.62
CA THR A 77 -4.69 -2.59 4.10
C THR A 77 -4.72 -2.65 2.57
N ARG A 78 -5.88 -2.92 1.95
CA ARG A 78 -6.06 -2.92 0.49
C ARG A 78 -5.77 -1.57 -0.15
N ILE A 79 -6.27 -0.48 0.44
CA ILE A 79 -6.02 0.88 -0.05
C ILE A 79 -4.54 1.24 0.11
N GLY A 80 -3.95 0.87 1.25
CA GLY A 80 -2.52 1.06 1.50
C GLY A 80 -1.64 0.33 0.49
N THR A 81 -1.94 -0.95 0.19
CA THR A 81 -1.17 -1.71 -0.81
C THR A 81 -1.35 -1.15 -2.21
N ALA A 82 -2.58 -0.85 -2.62
CA ALA A 82 -2.85 -0.26 -3.93
C ALA A 82 -2.13 1.08 -4.11
N SER A 83 -2.18 1.95 -3.09
CA SER A 83 -1.48 3.24 -3.10
C SER A 83 0.03 3.04 -3.19
N ASN A 84 0.58 2.08 -2.44
CA ASN A 84 2.01 1.79 -2.42
C ASN A 84 2.53 1.21 -3.75
N ILE A 85 1.71 0.43 -4.44
CA ILE A 85 2.02 -0.15 -5.75
C ILE A 85 1.89 0.90 -6.85
N ALA A 86 0.87 1.77 -6.79
CA ALA A 86 0.55 2.69 -7.88
C ALA A 86 1.45 3.94 -7.91
N TRP A 87 1.90 4.46 -6.76
CA TRP A 87 2.61 5.75 -6.72
C TRP A 87 3.89 5.81 -7.56
N PRO A 88 4.76 4.78 -7.66
CA PRO A 88 5.98 4.88 -8.48
C PRO A 88 5.65 4.95 -9.97
N GLY A 89 4.62 4.23 -10.42
CA GLY A 89 4.16 4.27 -11.80
C GLY A 89 3.57 5.64 -12.18
N ILE A 90 2.76 6.22 -11.30
CA ILE A 90 2.20 7.57 -11.49
C ILE A 90 3.31 8.62 -11.48
N LEU A 91 4.30 8.47 -10.60
CA LEU A 91 5.47 9.34 -10.55
C LEU A 91 6.31 9.24 -11.85
N ALA A 92 6.43 8.04 -12.44
CA ALA A 92 7.05 7.87 -13.74
C ALA A 92 6.27 8.60 -14.84
N MET A 93 4.94 8.45 -14.89
CA MET A 93 4.09 9.15 -15.87
C MET A 93 4.17 10.67 -15.73
N ALA A 94 4.28 11.18 -14.51
CA ALA A 94 4.38 12.62 -14.26
C ALA A 94 5.61 13.28 -14.89
N GLY A 95 6.68 12.54 -15.18
CA GLY A 95 7.91 13.10 -15.73
C GLY A 95 8.10 12.92 -17.24
N LEU A 96 7.19 12.21 -17.94
CA LEU A 96 7.40 11.84 -19.35
C LEU A 96 7.39 13.05 -20.29
N ASP A 97 6.39 13.92 -20.16
CA ASP A 97 6.18 15.04 -21.08
C ASP A 97 6.07 16.37 -20.31
N LEU A 98 7.03 17.28 -20.55
CA LEU A 98 7.07 18.64 -19.99
C LEU A 98 7.16 19.71 -21.10
N SER A 99 6.77 19.38 -22.33
CA SER A 99 7.01 20.22 -23.50
C SER A 99 6.02 21.36 -23.66
N SER A 100 4.74 21.14 -23.31
CA SER A 100 3.68 22.14 -23.43
C SER A 100 3.15 22.63 -22.08
N GLN A 101 2.45 23.77 -22.08
CA GLN A 101 1.84 24.32 -20.86
C GLN A 101 0.78 23.37 -20.29
N ASP A 102 0.00 22.71 -21.14
CA ASP A 102 -1.03 21.76 -20.72
C ASP A 102 -0.40 20.48 -20.13
N ASP A 103 0.70 20.00 -20.71
CA ASP A 103 1.46 18.86 -20.17
C ASP A 103 2.09 19.20 -18.82
N MET A 104 2.52 20.45 -18.62
CA MET A 104 3.08 20.91 -17.34
C MET A 104 2.01 20.93 -16.23
N VAL A 105 0.76 21.26 -16.56
CA VAL A 105 -0.35 21.17 -15.61
C VAL A 105 -0.69 19.71 -15.31
N ALA A 106 -0.73 18.86 -16.35
CA ALA A 106 -1.00 17.42 -16.18
C ALA A 106 0.06 16.73 -15.31
N SER A 107 1.34 16.98 -15.58
CA SER A 107 2.46 16.47 -14.79
C SER A 107 2.41 16.95 -13.33
N ALA A 108 2.07 18.23 -13.08
CA ALA A 108 1.90 18.75 -11.73
C ALA A 108 0.78 18.03 -10.96
N ILE A 109 -0.34 17.74 -11.62
CA ILE A 109 -1.45 16.98 -11.02
C ILE A 109 -1.01 15.54 -10.72
N LEU A 110 -0.35 14.86 -11.67
CA LEU A 110 0.14 13.49 -11.46
C LEU A 110 1.18 13.42 -10.34
N LEU A 111 2.08 14.40 -10.25
CA LEU A 111 3.06 14.50 -9.18
C LEU A 111 2.39 14.70 -7.82
N PHE A 112 1.38 15.58 -7.74
CA PHE A 112 0.58 15.74 -6.52
C PHE A 112 -0.10 14.43 -6.11
N VAL A 113 -0.72 13.72 -7.06
CA VAL A 113 -1.35 12.42 -6.82
C VAL A 113 -0.32 11.41 -6.31
N ALA A 114 0.86 11.31 -6.93
CA ALA A 114 1.92 10.40 -6.49
C ALA A 114 2.37 10.67 -5.04
N ILE A 115 2.48 11.96 -4.65
CA ILE A 115 2.81 12.35 -3.27
C ILE A 115 1.71 11.95 -2.29
N VAL A 116 0.44 12.15 -2.65
CA VAL A 116 -0.71 11.75 -1.83
C VAL A 116 -0.77 10.23 -1.66
N LEU A 117 -0.55 9.45 -2.71
CA LEU A 117 -0.53 7.99 -2.60
C LEU A 117 0.64 7.50 -1.74
N ARG A 118 1.84 8.08 -1.92
CA ARG A 118 3.01 7.75 -1.10
C ARG A 118 2.76 8.05 0.37
N SER A 119 2.19 9.22 0.69
CA SER A 119 1.89 9.60 2.07
C SER A 119 0.80 8.71 2.68
N SER A 120 -0.27 8.40 1.94
CA SER A 120 -1.32 7.46 2.37
C SER A 120 -0.78 6.06 2.65
N ALA A 121 0.07 5.52 1.77
CA ALA A 121 0.76 4.26 1.99
C ALA A 121 1.68 4.33 3.22
N ALA A 122 2.34 5.48 3.43
CA ALA A 122 3.22 5.66 4.56
C ALA A 122 2.47 5.60 5.90
N THR A 123 1.38 6.36 6.02
CA THR A 123 0.55 6.42 7.23
C THR A 123 -0.14 5.09 7.53
N THR A 124 -0.51 4.34 6.50
CA THR A 124 -1.24 3.07 6.66
C THR A 124 -0.39 1.96 7.29
N PHE A 125 0.91 1.92 6.99
CA PHE A 125 1.80 0.83 7.40
C PHE A 125 2.78 1.18 8.54
N ASP A 126 2.64 2.36 9.17
CA ASP A 126 3.60 2.82 10.18
C ASP A 126 3.44 2.16 11.57
N TYR A 127 2.36 1.39 11.77
CA TYR A 127 1.99 0.85 13.09
C TYR A 127 2.81 -0.35 13.56
N SER A 128 3.50 -1.08 12.67
CA SER A 128 4.33 -2.22 13.06
C SER A 128 5.51 -2.46 12.11
N ILE A 129 6.55 -3.17 12.60
CA ILE A 129 7.71 -3.56 11.79
C ILE A 129 7.28 -4.49 10.64
N SER A 130 6.35 -5.43 10.90
CA SER A 130 5.81 -6.32 9.87
C SER A 130 5.05 -5.56 8.79
N ALA A 131 4.26 -4.54 9.17
CA ALA A 131 3.56 -3.66 8.23
C ALA A 131 4.54 -2.85 7.38
N ARG A 132 5.60 -2.31 7.99
CA ARG A 132 6.69 -1.61 7.29
C ARG A 132 7.38 -2.51 6.27
N ARG A 133 7.74 -3.74 6.64
CA ARG A 133 8.33 -4.73 5.72
C ARG A 133 7.39 -5.08 4.57
N PHE A 134 6.10 -5.21 4.86
CA PHE A 134 5.09 -5.46 3.83
C PHE A 134 4.92 -4.27 2.87
N ARG A 135 5.03 -3.03 3.37
CA ARG A 135 5.16 -1.82 2.53
C ARG A 135 6.40 -1.89 1.64
N GLY A 136 7.55 -2.31 2.18
CA GLY A 136 8.75 -2.51 1.38
C GLY A 136 8.58 -3.55 0.26
N LEU A 137 7.98 -4.72 0.57
CA LEU A 137 7.71 -5.78 -0.40
C LEU A 137 6.75 -5.36 -1.51
N THR A 138 5.64 -4.71 -1.14
CA THR A 138 4.67 -4.19 -2.13
C THR A 138 5.23 -3.01 -2.93
N GLY A 139 6.18 -2.27 -2.37
CA GLY A 139 6.90 -1.20 -3.07
C GLY A 139 7.77 -1.73 -4.21
N ILE A 140 8.33 -2.94 -4.09
CA ILE A 140 9.08 -3.59 -5.18
C ILE A 140 8.16 -3.84 -6.40
N ALA A 141 6.91 -4.25 -6.16
CA ALA A 141 5.93 -4.40 -7.24
C ALA A 141 5.61 -3.05 -7.90
N GLY A 142 5.53 -1.96 -7.13
CA GLY A 142 5.36 -0.62 -7.68
C GLY A 142 6.55 -0.16 -8.52
N ILE A 143 7.79 -0.48 -8.12
CA ILE A 143 8.99 -0.22 -8.93
C ILE A 143 8.92 -0.97 -10.26
N ALA A 144 8.48 -2.24 -10.26
CA ALA A 144 8.36 -3.02 -11.48
C ALA A 144 7.38 -2.36 -12.47
N ILE A 145 6.26 -1.83 -11.99
CA ILE A 145 5.30 -1.07 -12.81
C ILE A 145 5.94 0.21 -13.35
N ALA A 146 6.67 0.96 -12.51
CA ALA A 146 7.37 2.16 -12.97
C ALA A 146 8.40 1.87 -14.06
N ILE A 147 9.18 0.80 -13.89
CA ILE A 147 10.14 0.33 -14.91
C ILE A 147 9.42 -0.01 -16.21
N ALA A 148 8.29 -0.73 -16.15
CA ALA A 148 7.52 -1.07 -17.33
C ALA A 148 6.99 0.17 -18.07
N VAL A 149 6.49 1.17 -17.34
CA VAL A 149 6.02 2.45 -17.90
C VAL A 149 7.18 3.21 -18.56
N MET A 150 8.30 3.38 -17.84
CA MET A 150 9.46 4.10 -18.38
C MET A 150 10.07 3.41 -19.61
N ALA A 151 10.08 2.08 -19.64
CA ALA A 151 10.55 1.30 -20.77
C ALA A 151 9.61 1.36 -21.98
N ALA A 152 8.30 1.45 -21.75
CA ALA A 152 7.31 1.58 -22.82
C ALA A 152 7.30 2.97 -23.47
N SER A 153 7.77 4.01 -22.76
CA SER A 153 7.69 5.41 -23.19
C SER A 153 9.05 6.02 -23.58
N ASP A 154 10.10 5.22 -23.76
CA ASP A 154 11.46 5.68 -24.08
C ASP A 154 11.93 6.85 -23.19
N ALA A 155 11.68 6.73 -21.89
CA ALA A 155 11.89 7.82 -20.94
C ALA A 155 13.39 8.22 -20.81
N PRO A 156 13.69 9.51 -20.59
CA PRO A 156 15.06 9.98 -20.49
C PRO A 156 15.79 9.38 -19.27
N SER A 157 17.10 9.16 -19.38
CA SER A 157 17.92 8.53 -18.33
C SER A 157 17.90 9.31 -16.99
N THR A 158 17.66 10.61 -17.03
CA THR A 158 17.47 11.46 -15.85
C THR A 158 16.21 11.07 -15.07
N LEU A 159 15.12 10.77 -15.76
CA LEU A 159 13.86 10.34 -15.15
C LEU A 159 14.02 8.97 -14.51
N TRP A 160 14.69 8.03 -15.17
CA TRP A 160 15.02 6.72 -14.60
C TRP A 160 15.72 6.85 -13.24
N ALA A 161 16.74 7.71 -13.17
CA ALA A 161 17.46 7.94 -11.92
C ALA A 161 16.55 8.51 -10.84
N VAL A 162 15.74 9.53 -11.15
CA VAL A 162 14.84 10.16 -10.18
C VAL A 162 13.80 9.18 -9.63
N VAL A 163 13.13 8.43 -10.51
CA VAL A 163 12.06 7.49 -10.12
C VAL A 163 12.63 6.34 -9.28
N ILE A 164 13.76 5.74 -9.71
CA ILE A 164 14.39 4.62 -9.00
C ILE A 164 14.91 5.09 -7.63
N ILE A 165 15.62 6.22 -7.57
CA ILE A 165 16.15 6.74 -6.31
C ILE A 165 15.01 7.09 -5.35
N ALA A 166 13.96 7.76 -5.82
CA ALA A 166 12.81 8.11 -4.99
C ALA A 166 12.10 6.88 -4.42
N SER A 167 12.01 5.81 -5.22
CA SER A 167 11.39 4.53 -4.84
C SER A 167 12.26 3.76 -3.85
N LEU A 168 13.56 3.62 -4.12
CA LEU A 168 14.51 2.97 -3.21
C LEU A 168 14.62 3.71 -1.89
N ALA A 169 14.62 5.04 -1.89
CA ALA A 169 14.62 5.85 -0.66
C ALA A 169 13.38 5.59 0.20
N SER A 170 12.25 5.21 -0.41
CA SER A 170 11.04 4.82 0.34
C SER A 170 11.14 3.41 0.91
N ILE A 171 11.81 2.47 0.22
CA ILE A 171 11.87 1.04 0.57
C ILE A 171 13.01 0.74 1.55
N TYR A 172 14.15 1.43 1.41
CA TYR A 172 15.35 1.19 2.20
C TYR A 172 15.11 1.20 3.73
N PRO A 173 14.48 2.24 4.33
CA PRO A 173 14.24 2.23 5.77
C PRO A 173 13.29 1.11 6.20
N ASP A 174 12.39 0.70 5.32
CA ASP A 174 11.37 -0.30 5.62
C ASP A 174 11.94 -1.71 5.71
N LEU A 175 12.83 -2.05 4.78
CA LEU A 175 13.55 -3.34 4.78
C LEU A 175 14.68 -3.36 5.80
N SER A 176 15.32 -2.21 6.05
CA SER A 176 16.45 -2.10 6.97
C SER A 176 16.03 -2.11 8.45
N SER A 177 14.74 -1.88 8.75
CA SER A 177 14.21 -1.96 10.11
C SER A 177 14.42 -3.37 10.72
N ARG A 178 15.38 -3.45 11.65
CA ARG A 178 15.60 -4.64 12.49
C ARG A 178 14.57 -4.65 13.61
N ASP A 179 14.12 -5.86 13.95
CA ASP A 179 13.29 -6.09 15.13
C ASP A 179 14.14 -5.73 16.35
N GLU A 180 13.77 -4.68 17.08
CA GLU A 180 14.52 -4.19 18.25
C GLU A 180 14.66 -5.29 19.32
N ALA A 181 13.70 -6.22 19.39
CA ALA A 181 13.72 -7.35 20.30
C ALA A 181 14.36 -8.62 19.69
N HIS A 182 15.02 -8.52 18.51
CA HIS A 182 15.65 -9.69 17.89
C HIS A 182 16.73 -10.29 18.78
N ASP A 183 17.56 -9.42 19.37
CA ASP A 183 18.63 -9.84 20.27
C ASP A 183 18.07 -10.38 21.58
N GLU A 184 17.00 -9.79 22.11
CA GLU A 184 16.31 -10.28 23.31
C GLU A 184 15.67 -11.67 23.09
N ARG A 185 15.02 -11.89 21.94
CA ARG A 185 14.45 -13.20 21.57
C ARG A 185 15.53 -14.24 21.36
N LYS A 186 16.67 -13.86 20.79
CA LYS A 186 17.81 -14.75 20.61
C LYS A 186 18.40 -15.15 21.96
N GLN A 187 18.55 -14.19 22.88
CA GLN A 187 19.01 -14.47 24.26
C GLN A 187 18.01 -15.35 25.02
N PHE A 188 16.71 -15.12 24.87
CA PHE A 188 15.67 -15.96 25.47
C PHE A 188 15.69 -17.39 24.91
N ALA A 189 15.84 -17.56 23.58
CA ALA A 189 15.94 -18.88 22.97
C ALA A 189 17.16 -19.67 23.46
N GLN A 190 18.31 -18.99 23.59
CA GLN A 190 19.53 -19.61 24.13
C GLN A 190 19.36 -20.03 25.60
N THR A 191 18.79 -19.15 26.43
CA THR A 191 18.53 -19.48 27.85
C THR A 191 17.50 -20.60 28.02
N LEU A 192 16.52 -20.69 27.14
CA LEU A 192 15.56 -21.79 27.11
C LEU A 192 16.25 -23.13 26.76
N GLU A 193 17.10 -23.13 25.73
CA GLU A 193 17.85 -24.31 25.30
C GLU A 193 18.81 -24.83 26.40
N ASP A 194 19.50 -23.92 27.09
CA ASP A 194 20.34 -24.26 28.24
C ASP A 194 19.52 -24.88 29.39
N ALA A 195 18.33 -24.34 29.66
CA ALA A 195 17.44 -24.87 30.68
C ALA A 195 16.88 -26.26 30.32
N GLU A 196 16.51 -26.48 29.05
CA GLU A 196 16.07 -27.80 28.54
C GLU A 196 17.18 -28.84 28.64
N ASN A 197 18.41 -28.49 28.24
CA ASN A 197 19.57 -29.37 28.35
C ASN A 197 19.85 -29.74 29.81
N ARG A 198 19.75 -28.77 30.72
CA ARG A 198 19.93 -29.02 32.15
C ARG A 198 18.84 -29.93 32.72
N MET A 199 17.59 -29.76 32.29
CA MET A 199 16.50 -30.66 32.66
C MET A 199 16.77 -32.08 32.14
N MET A 200 17.21 -32.24 30.89
CA MET A 200 17.56 -33.55 30.33
C MET A 200 18.69 -34.23 31.10
N HIS A 201 19.73 -33.49 31.49
CA HIS A 201 20.83 -34.02 32.30
C HIS A 201 20.34 -34.52 33.66
N LEU A 202 19.58 -33.70 34.38
CA LEU A 202 19.01 -34.06 35.68
C LEU A 202 18.09 -35.28 35.57
N ARG A 203 17.30 -35.38 34.50
CA ARG A 203 16.40 -36.52 34.27
C ARG A 203 17.18 -37.81 33.98
N THR A 204 18.31 -37.70 33.27
CA THR A 204 19.19 -38.84 32.98
C THR A 204 19.90 -39.33 34.24
N GLU A 205 20.44 -38.42 35.05
CA GLU A 205 21.06 -38.75 36.35
C GLU A 205 20.05 -39.37 37.32
N ASN A 206 18.83 -38.81 37.43
CA ASN A 206 17.80 -39.35 38.33
C ASN A 206 17.24 -40.70 37.84
N SER A 207 17.18 -40.95 36.53
CA SER A 207 16.79 -42.27 35.99
C SER A 207 17.78 -43.38 36.36
N GLY A 208 19.04 -43.03 36.63
CA GLY A 208 20.05 -43.94 37.17
C GLY A 208 19.78 -44.31 38.63
N LEU A 209 19.20 -43.39 39.42
CA LEU A 209 18.85 -43.62 40.82
C LEU A 209 17.62 -44.52 40.97
N GLU A 210 16.62 -44.42 40.09
CA GLU A 210 15.47 -45.34 40.08
C GLU A 210 15.84 -46.78 39.70
N LYS A 211 16.90 -46.99 38.90
CA LYS A 211 17.42 -48.33 38.57
C LYS A 211 18.32 -48.94 39.66
N ALA A 212 18.92 -48.12 40.52
CA ALA A 212 19.74 -48.60 41.64
C ALA A 212 18.92 -48.96 42.89
N ALA A 213 17.64 -48.56 42.93
CA ALA A 213 16.71 -48.82 44.02
C ALA A 213 15.76 -50.01 43.79
N SER A 214 15.87 -50.72 42.66
CA SER A 214 15.20 -52.00 42.36
C SER A 214 16.17 -53.17 42.49
#